data_AF-A0A0C3QKA2-F1
#
_entry.id   AF-A0A0C3QKA2-F1
#
_cell.length_a   1.000
_cell.length_b   1.000
_cell.length_c   1.000
_cell.angle_alpha   90.00
_cell.angle_beta   90.00
_cell.angle_gamma   90.00
#
_symmetry.space_group_name_H-M   'P 1'
#
loop_
_entity.id
_entity.type
_entity.pdbx_description
1 polymer ?
#
loop_
_entity_poly.entity_id
_entity_poly.type
_entity_poly.pdbx_seq_one_letter_code
_entity_poly.pdbx_strand_id
1 'polypeptide(L)'
;MSYLQRYKALTAESPSQTKTEVLNSISNALPMTIDKSQREDLVKALLSDLAVSKGGVIGSDETLPALVALKTLGRDPSGSTIIVQKEHLEVLHTFAKSKATENSKEALRCVANALLLIEAGRGTWLSIGGGETCLDIMKRETAPDYVFLGARILFVATTQQSDFIVKAVTSLGAVDIVATKLDSLLGLMRAGRPMSKEAMIDTLKFAFNLLLQYPRMMQAKAKEGQDDPANKPVLGDLWDDRFTPFVPILLHLFNSLPQTTSSPLAPPLTHVIHALLSVPVGPFAEQWFSTSATSTPTSTKSETAFSKVRQRLSPTSPPSGTLPLPNAPKDALRRGYDLLDATLATFTPEDPDDKSVRAKCREMDVSLDDVAPPLALLMARMVREDDEARRRMKQWILPSDLDRSTPLEKKSNFLGRCLRLMTSVYFPRLKDSVGEMLFALCNSDPNAMAAQLGYGNCAGFLFNKGIITPPTASSEADIPSDPDINPITGAKADESPNDVLAGMSEEEKEREAEKLFVLFDRLEKMGMVVNPVRKAQQEGKLEELP
;
A
#
# COMPACT_ATOMS: atom_id res chain seq x y z
N MET A 1 -29.74 28.40 29.89
CA MET A 1 -30.28 27.07 29.55
C MET A 1 -29.22 26.30 28.79
N SER A 2 -29.01 25.05 29.18
CA SER A 2 -28.11 24.14 28.48
C SER A 2 -28.70 23.72 27.12
N TYR A 3 -27.89 23.25 26.18
CA TYR A 3 -28.37 22.77 24.87
C TYR A 3 -29.46 21.70 24.99
N LEU A 4 -29.26 20.73 25.89
CA LEU A 4 -30.26 19.70 26.21
C LEU A 4 -31.57 20.27 26.72
N GLN A 5 -31.53 21.29 27.59
CA GLN A 5 -32.74 21.94 28.10
C GLN A 5 -33.49 22.65 26.98
N ARG A 6 -32.77 23.36 26.10
CA ARG A 6 -33.37 24.04 24.93
C ARG A 6 -34.00 23.05 23.98
N TYR A 7 -33.35 21.91 23.74
CA TYR A 7 -33.87 20.85 22.89
C TYR A 7 -35.12 20.18 23.49
N LYS A 8 -35.06 19.77 24.77
CA LYS A 8 -36.19 19.13 25.46
C LYS A 8 -37.40 20.06 25.67
N ALA A 9 -37.23 21.37 25.54
CA ALA A 9 -38.32 22.32 25.57
C ALA A 9 -39.10 22.40 24.25
N LEU A 10 -38.58 21.83 23.15
CA LEU A 10 -39.28 21.77 21.88
C LEU A 10 -40.43 20.76 21.93
N THR A 11 -41.52 21.10 21.25
CA THR A 11 -42.70 20.26 21.08
C THR A 11 -43.04 20.11 19.60
N ALA A 12 -43.94 19.19 19.26
CA ALA A 12 -44.44 19.05 17.89
C ALA A 12 -45.00 20.37 17.34
N GLU A 13 -45.64 21.17 18.20
CA GLU A 13 -46.27 22.47 17.88
C GLU A 13 -45.30 23.65 17.82
N SER A 14 -44.03 23.47 18.22
CA SER A 14 -43.03 24.54 18.16
C SER A 14 -42.80 25.00 16.72
N PRO A 15 -42.56 26.30 16.46
CA PRO A 15 -42.30 26.80 15.10
C PRO A 15 -41.08 26.13 14.46
N SER A 16 -41.17 25.80 13.17
CA SER A 16 -40.08 25.16 12.40
C SER A 16 -38.76 25.94 12.47
N GLN A 17 -38.85 27.27 12.40
CA GLN A 17 -37.69 28.15 12.56
C GLN A 17 -37.02 27.98 13.92
N THR A 18 -37.79 27.96 15.02
CA THR A 18 -37.26 27.77 16.37
C THR A 18 -36.60 26.40 16.54
N LYS A 19 -37.23 25.34 16.01
CA LYS A 19 -36.64 23.98 16.02
C LYS A 19 -35.29 23.97 15.28
N THR A 20 -35.25 24.55 14.09
CA THR A 20 -34.04 24.64 13.27
C THR A 20 -32.94 25.47 13.93
N GLU A 21 -33.29 26.59 14.57
CA GLU A 21 -32.34 27.42 15.33
C GLU A 21 -31.72 26.64 16.50
N VAL A 22 -32.51 25.88 17.25
CA VAL A 22 -32.00 25.04 18.35
C VAL A 22 -31.08 23.95 17.82
N LEU A 23 -31.46 23.24 16.76
CA LEU A 23 -30.64 22.19 16.13
C LEU A 23 -29.31 22.75 15.57
N ASN A 24 -29.36 23.93 14.94
CA ASN A 24 -28.17 24.62 14.47
C ASN A 24 -27.28 25.08 15.63
N SER A 25 -27.85 25.50 16.76
CA SER A 25 -27.07 25.85 17.95
C SER A 25 -26.29 24.66 18.51
N ILE A 26 -26.85 23.44 18.44
CA ILE A 26 -26.17 22.19 18.82
C ILE A 26 -25.07 21.88 17.81
N SER A 27 -25.37 22.00 16.51
CA SER A 27 -24.44 21.70 15.42
C SER A 27 -23.20 22.60 15.42
N ASN A 28 -23.35 23.85 15.86
CA ASN A 28 -22.31 24.87 15.93
C ASN A 28 -21.67 24.99 17.32
N ALA A 29 -22.05 24.12 18.27
CA ALA A 29 -21.48 24.13 19.61
C ALA A 29 -19.98 23.79 19.57
N LEU A 30 -19.17 24.51 20.36
CA LEU A 30 -17.75 24.22 20.50
C LEU A 30 -17.56 22.85 21.19
N PRO A 31 -16.53 22.04 20.84
CA PRO A 31 -16.40 20.65 21.31
C PRO A 31 -16.48 20.47 22.84
N MET A 32 -15.98 21.44 23.61
CA MET A 32 -15.94 21.38 25.08
C MET A 32 -17.16 22.01 25.77
N THR A 33 -18.15 22.48 25.01
CA THR A 33 -19.33 23.17 25.59
C THR A 33 -20.48 22.23 25.95
N ILE A 34 -20.47 21.01 25.42
CA ILE A 34 -21.44 19.96 25.74
C ILE A 34 -20.68 18.89 26.52
N ASP A 35 -21.01 18.73 27.80
CA ASP A 35 -20.39 17.70 28.63
C ASP A 35 -20.83 16.29 28.20
N LYS A 36 -20.12 15.27 28.71
CA LYS A 36 -20.34 13.87 28.36
C LYS A 36 -21.80 13.42 28.59
N SER A 37 -22.35 13.68 29.76
CA SER A 37 -23.71 13.23 30.13
C SER A 37 -24.75 13.93 29.26
N GLN A 38 -24.57 15.24 29.06
CA GLN A 38 -25.45 16.03 28.23
C GLN A 38 -25.43 15.55 26.76
N ARG A 39 -24.24 15.18 26.26
CA ARG A 39 -24.07 14.67 24.91
C ARG A 39 -24.79 13.35 24.70
N GLU A 40 -24.63 12.41 25.63
CA GLU A 40 -25.31 11.11 25.58
C GLU A 40 -26.83 11.30 25.57
N ASP A 41 -27.37 12.16 26.42
CA ASP A 41 -28.81 12.45 26.49
C ASP A 41 -29.34 13.17 25.25
N LEU A 42 -28.56 14.11 24.68
CA LEU A 42 -28.92 14.78 23.43
C LEU A 42 -28.98 13.79 22.27
N VAL A 43 -28.01 12.89 22.17
CA VAL A 43 -27.97 11.86 21.13
C VAL A 43 -29.18 10.93 21.24
N LYS A 44 -29.50 10.44 22.45
CA LYS A 44 -30.69 9.61 22.69
C LYS A 44 -31.98 10.33 22.29
N ALA A 45 -32.13 11.60 22.69
CA ALA A 45 -33.32 12.39 22.40
C ALA A 45 -33.50 12.61 20.89
N LEU A 46 -32.44 13.04 20.19
CA LEU A 46 -32.46 13.24 18.74
C LEU A 46 -32.81 11.96 17.98
N LEU A 47 -32.20 10.82 18.35
CA LEU A 47 -32.48 9.53 17.69
C LEU A 47 -33.89 9.03 17.96
N SER A 48 -34.40 9.21 19.18
CA SER A 48 -35.79 8.90 19.52
C SER A 48 -36.76 9.73 18.69
N ASP A 49 -36.52 11.03 18.53
CA ASP A 49 -37.38 11.90 17.74
C ASP A 49 -37.25 11.62 16.23
N LEU A 50 -36.05 11.29 15.73
CA LEU A 50 -35.83 10.87 14.34
C LEU A 50 -36.50 9.53 14.00
N ALA A 51 -36.74 8.68 14.99
CA ALA A 51 -37.47 7.42 14.81
C ALA A 51 -38.98 7.64 14.57
N VAL A 52 -39.52 8.79 14.98
CA VAL A 52 -40.95 9.10 14.87
C VAL A 52 -41.26 9.69 13.49
N SER A 53 -41.98 8.92 12.67
CA SER A 53 -42.30 9.31 11.29
C SER A 53 -43.37 10.41 11.15
N LYS A 54 -44.28 10.56 12.13
CA LYS A 54 -45.35 11.58 12.13
C LYS A 54 -45.66 12.04 13.55
N GLY A 55 -45.89 13.35 13.72
CA GLY A 55 -46.29 13.94 15.00
C GLY A 55 -45.16 14.06 16.04
N GLY A 56 -43.91 13.77 15.64
CA GLY A 56 -42.73 13.97 16.48
C GLY A 56 -42.28 15.43 16.55
N VAL A 57 -41.29 15.69 17.40
CA VAL A 57 -40.66 17.03 17.50
C VAL A 57 -39.98 17.41 16.18
N ILE A 58 -39.31 16.45 15.54
CA ILE A 58 -38.61 16.62 14.26
C ILE A 58 -39.58 16.30 13.11
N GLY A 59 -39.86 17.29 12.25
CA GLY A 59 -40.61 17.12 11.01
C GLY A 59 -39.69 16.88 9.81
N SER A 60 -40.27 16.94 8.61
CA SER A 60 -39.54 16.77 7.34
C SER A 60 -38.43 17.81 7.17
N ASP A 61 -38.72 19.06 7.55
CA ASP A 61 -37.86 20.21 7.31
C ASP A 61 -36.71 20.25 8.32
N GLU A 62 -36.94 19.72 9.53
CA GLU A 62 -35.95 19.65 10.60
C GLU A 62 -35.10 18.36 10.56
N THR A 63 -35.46 17.37 9.74
CA THR A 63 -34.75 16.08 9.67
C THR A 63 -33.27 16.28 9.31
N LEU A 64 -32.96 17.10 8.31
CA LEU A 64 -31.58 17.35 7.91
C LEU A 64 -30.79 18.09 9.00
N PRO A 65 -31.25 19.23 9.55
CA PRO A 65 -30.61 19.86 10.71
C PRO A 65 -30.38 18.92 11.90
N ALA A 66 -31.33 18.03 12.18
CA ALA A 66 -31.21 17.05 13.26
C ALA A 66 -30.11 16.01 12.99
N LEU A 67 -30.02 15.50 11.77
CA LEU A 67 -28.94 14.59 11.37
C LEU A 67 -27.57 15.28 11.40
N VAL A 68 -27.49 16.55 11.02
CA VAL A 68 -26.26 17.36 11.13
C VAL A 68 -25.85 17.53 12.60
N ALA A 69 -26.80 17.85 13.48
CA ALA A 69 -26.55 17.94 14.92
C ALA A 69 -26.06 16.60 15.48
N LEU A 70 -26.71 15.50 15.11
CA LEU A 70 -26.33 14.15 15.49
C LEU A 70 -24.92 13.79 15.02
N LYS A 71 -24.56 14.11 13.78
CA LYS A 71 -23.20 13.92 13.25
C LYS A 71 -22.17 14.69 14.09
N THR A 72 -22.46 15.94 14.45
CA THR A 72 -21.56 16.77 15.28
C THR A 72 -21.38 16.16 16.67
N LEU A 73 -22.46 15.73 17.33
CA LEU A 73 -22.38 15.05 18.63
C LEU A 73 -21.64 13.71 18.54
N GLY A 74 -21.77 13.00 17.41
CA GLY A 74 -21.06 11.75 17.12
C GLY A 74 -19.57 11.91 16.85
N ARG A 75 -19.03 13.13 16.73
CA ARG A 75 -17.56 13.32 16.61
C ARG A 75 -16.81 12.99 17.89
N ASP A 76 -17.52 12.86 19.01
CA ASP A 76 -16.96 12.45 20.29
C ASP A 76 -17.31 10.98 20.61
N PRO A 77 -16.37 10.19 21.19
CA PRO A 77 -16.63 8.81 21.57
C PRO A 77 -17.86 8.59 22.45
N SER A 78 -18.18 9.51 23.35
CA SER A 78 -19.39 9.40 24.20
C SER A 78 -20.68 9.46 23.41
N GLY A 79 -20.77 10.36 22.42
CA GLY A 79 -21.92 10.42 21.51
C GLY A 79 -21.99 9.17 20.62
N SER A 80 -20.84 8.76 20.06
CA SER A 80 -20.77 7.57 19.21
C SER A 80 -21.11 6.27 19.93
N THR A 81 -20.78 6.15 21.22
CA THR A 81 -21.14 4.97 22.04
C THR A 81 -22.64 4.76 22.09
N ILE A 82 -23.42 5.83 22.10
CA ILE A 82 -24.88 5.76 22.02
C ILE A 82 -25.33 5.45 20.58
N ILE A 83 -24.76 6.14 19.59
CA ILE A 83 -25.15 5.96 18.17
C ILE A 83 -25.01 4.50 17.72
N VAL A 84 -23.97 3.79 18.16
CA VAL A 84 -23.72 2.40 17.72
C VAL A 84 -24.58 1.33 18.39
N GLN A 85 -25.46 1.72 19.32
CA GLN A 85 -26.45 0.79 19.88
C GLN A 85 -27.43 0.34 18.79
N LYS A 86 -27.93 -0.89 18.91
CA LYS A 86 -28.69 -1.54 17.83
C LYS A 86 -29.92 -0.74 17.42
N GLU A 87 -30.70 -0.29 18.39
CA GLU A 87 -31.94 0.44 18.20
C GLU A 87 -31.71 1.77 17.48
N HIS A 88 -30.58 2.42 17.78
CA HIS A 88 -30.20 3.70 17.17
C HIS A 88 -29.64 3.54 15.76
N LEU A 89 -28.84 2.49 15.51
CA LEU A 89 -28.38 2.17 14.17
C LEU A 89 -29.53 1.75 13.27
N GLU A 90 -30.57 1.08 13.78
CA GLU A 90 -31.78 0.74 13.02
C GLU A 90 -32.49 2.01 12.50
N VAL A 91 -32.59 3.06 13.32
CA VAL A 91 -33.13 4.36 12.89
C VAL A 91 -32.32 4.95 11.72
N LEU A 92 -30.99 5.03 11.87
CA LEU A 92 -30.12 5.53 10.80
C LEU A 92 -30.15 4.64 9.55
N HIS A 93 -30.33 3.33 9.74
CA HIS A 93 -30.44 2.36 8.66
C HIS A 93 -31.70 2.58 7.81
N THR A 94 -32.82 2.95 8.43
CA THR A 94 -34.04 3.35 7.70
C THR A 94 -33.80 4.52 6.76
N PHE A 95 -33.05 5.55 7.20
CA PHE A 95 -32.66 6.66 6.33
C PHE A 95 -31.69 6.21 5.23
N ALA A 96 -30.72 5.35 5.54
CA ALA A 96 -29.79 4.82 4.55
C ALA A 96 -30.47 3.98 3.44
N LYS A 97 -31.50 3.20 3.79
CA LYS A 97 -32.31 2.41 2.84
C LYS A 97 -33.23 3.24 1.96
N SER A 98 -33.53 4.47 2.36
CA SER A 98 -34.44 5.35 1.62
C SER A 98 -33.83 5.81 0.29
N LYS A 99 -34.64 6.49 -0.53
CA LYS A 99 -34.16 7.08 -1.78
C LYS A 99 -33.03 8.07 -1.50
N ALA A 100 -32.06 8.14 -2.42
CA ALA A 100 -30.96 9.07 -2.36
C ALA A 100 -31.44 10.54 -2.16
N THR A 101 -31.14 11.08 -0.99
CA THR A 101 -31.45 12.45 -0.52
C THR A 101 -30.29 13.01 0.32
N GLU A 102 -30.33 14.28 0.68
CA GLU A 102 -29.37 14.81 1.67
C GLU A 102 -29.51 14.12 3.03
N ASN A 103 -30.73 13.75 3.43
CA ASN A 103 -31.00 13.05 4.68
C ASN A 103 -30.31 11.67 4.71
N SER A 104 -30.42 10.88 3.64
CA SER A 104 -29.75 9.58 3.57
C SER A 104 -28.22 9.72 3.59
N LYS A 105 -27.66 10.74 2.92
CA LYS A 105 -26.21 11.02 2.98
C LYS A 105 -25.77 11.41 4.38
N GLU A 106 -26.51 12.27 5.04
CA GLU A 106 -26.17 12.72 6.38
C GLU A 106 -26.28 11.59 7.42
N ALA A 107 -27.29 10.74 7.30
CA ALA A 107 -27.40 9.52 8.12
C ALA A 107 -26.20 8.58 7.92
N LEU A 108 -25.76 8.34 6.68
CA LEU A 108 -24.56 7.55 6.40
C LEU A 108 -23.29 8.20 6.98
N ARG A 109 -23.20 9.53 7.02
CA ARG A 109 -22.08 10.23 7.68
C ARG A 109 -22.10 10.00 9.20
N CYS A 110 -23.26 10.02 9.83
CA CYS A 110 -23.41 9.68 11.25
C CYS A 110 -22.89 8.25 11.52
N VAL A 111 -23.32 7.28 10.71
CA VAL A 111 -22.88 5.88 10.81
C VAL A 111 -21.38 5.76 10.60
N ALA A 112 -20.84 6.33 9.52
CA ALA A 112 -19.42 6.25 9.20
C ALA A 112 -18.52 6.79 10.32
N ASN A 113 -18.88 7.94 10.90
CA ASN A 113 -18.13 8.53 12.01
C ASN A 113 -18.22 7.67 13.28
N ALA A 114 -19.41 7.17 13.60
CA ALA A 114 -19.62 6.37 14.80
C ALA A 114 -18.86 5.03 14.74
N LEU A 115 -18.89 4.34 13.59
CA LEU A 115 -18.19 3.07 13.39
C LEU A 115 -16.66 3.22 13.29
N LEU A 116 -16.18 4.41 12.91
CA LEU A 116 -14.77 4.74 12.96
C LEU A 116 -14.27 4.82 14.40
N LEU A 117 -15.05 5.46 15.29
CA LEU A 117 -14.67 5.68 16.69
C LEU A 117 -14.93 4.45 17.58
N ILE A 118 -16.02 3.71 17.34
CA ILE A 118 -16.44 2.59 18.20
C ILE A 118 -16.46 1.29 17.40
N GLU A 119 -15.42 0.49 17.59
CA GLU A 119 -15.22 -0.78 16.89
C GLU A 119 -16.35 -1.80 17.15
N ALA A 120 -16.86 -1.87 18.38
CA ALA A 120 -17.98 -2.75 18.74
C ALA A 120 -19.24 -2.51 17.88
N GLY A 121 -19.43 -1.27 17.41
CA GLY A 121 -20.55 -0.91 16.54
C GLY A 121 -20.53 -1.57 15.17
N ARG A 122 -19.36 -1.99 14.69
CA ARG A 122 -19.19 -2.56 13.34
C ARG A 122 -19.96 -3.87 13.22
N GLY A 123 -19.86 -4.74 14.23
CA GLY A 123 -20.63 -5.98 14.31
C GLY A 123 -22.13 -5.73 14.38
N THR A 124 -22.56 -4.74 15.18
CA THR A 124 -23.97 -4.34 15.27
C THR A 124 -24.51 -3.88 13.92
N TRP A 125 -23.79 -3.02 13.20
CA TRP A 125 -24.18 -2.55 11.87
C TRP A 125 -24.33 -3.70 10.86
N LEU A 126 -23.41 -4.67 10.88
CA LEU A 126 -23.50 -5.85 10.03
C LEU A 126 -24.71 -6.72 10.41
N SER A 127 -24.99 -6.89 11.70
CA SER A 127 -26.09 -7.73 12.19
C SER A 127 -27.48 -7.23 11.76
N ILE A 128 -27.65 -5.92 11.55
CA ILE A 128 -28.92 -5.32 11.10
C ILE A 128 -29.04 -5.23 9.56
N GLY A 129 -28.10 -5.78 8.81
CA GLY A 129 -28.08 -5.74 7.34
C GLY A 129 -27.53 -4.43 6.76
N GLY A 130 -26.75 -3.70 7.54
CA GLY A 130 -26.14 -2.43 7.15
C GLY A 130 -25.10 -2.58 6.03
N GLY A 131 -24.33 -3.68 6.04
CA GLY A 131 -23.32 -3.97 5.01
C GLY A 131 -23.95 -4.22 3.64
N GLU A 132 -25.04 -4.99 3.59
CA GLU A 132 -25.84 -5.24 2.37
C GLU A 132 -26.38 -3.93 1.80
N THR A 133 -26.84 -3.03 2.67
CA THR A 133 -27.37 -1.73 2.27
C THR A 133 -26.28 -0.85 1.68
N CYS A 134 -25.08 -0.83 2.27
CA CYS A 134 -23.95 -0.09 1.70
C CYS A 134 -23.53 -0.63 0.33
N LEU A 135 -23.54 -1.96 0.13
CA LEU A 135 -23.28 -2.56 -1.18
C LEU A 135 -24.37 -2.22 -2.21
N ASP A 136 -25.65 -2.26 -1.82
CA ASP A 136 -26.76 -1.86 -2.68
C ASP A 136 -26.68 -0.38 -3.10
N ILE A 137 -26.36 0.51 -2.15
CA ILE A 137 -26.12 1.93 -2.42
C ILE A 137 -24.96 2.09 -3.41
N MET A 138 -23.82 1.43 -3.15
CA MET A 138 -22.68 1.49 -4.07
C MET A 138 -23.09 0.99 -5.46
N LYS A 139 -23.85 -0.10 -5.57
CA LYS A 139 -24.33 -0.64 -6.85
C LYS A 139 -25.22 0.36 -7.60
N ARG A 140 -26.25 0.88 -6.95
CA ARG A 140 -27.29 1.74 -7.54
C ARG A 140 -26.80 3.15 -7.86
N GLU A 141 -26.08 3.78 -6.94
CA GLU A 141 -25.73 5.19 -7.04
C GLU A 141 -24.44 5.41 -7.84
N THR A 142 -24.41 6.46 -8.66
CA THR A 142 -23.24 6.84 -9.48
C THR A 142 -22.50 8.05 -8.94
N ALA A 143 -23.12 8.82 -8.03
CA ALA A 143 -22.50 10.00 -7.44
C ALA A 143 -21.33 9.60 -6.52
N PRO A 144 -20.14 10.23 -6.67
CA PRO A 144 -18.96 9.91 -5.85
C PRO A 144 -19.23 9.93 -4.34
N ASP A 145 -20.05 10.86 -3.85
CA ASP A 145 -20.39 10.98 -2.43
C ASP A 145 -21.01 9.70 -1.86
N TYR A 146 -21.92 9.05 -2.60
CA TYR A 146 -22.56 7.82 -2.14
C TYR A 146 -21.59 6.64 -2.19
N VAL A 147 -20.80 6.56 -3.26
CA VAL A 147 -19.77 5.53 -3.40
C VAL A 147 -18.75 5.65 -2.26
N PHE A 148 -18.32 6.87 -1.96
CA PHE A 148 -17.45 7.18 -0.83
C PHE A 148 -18.03 6.76 0.51
N LEU A 149 -19.27 7.16 0.82
CA LEU A 149 -19.89 6.83 2.10
C LEU A 149 -20.09 5.31 2.28
N GLY A 150 -20.58 4.63 1.24
CA GLY A 150 -20.73 3.18 1.24
C GLY A 150 -19.40 2.46 1.42
N ALA A 151 -18.39 2.84 0.62
CA ALA A 151 -17.05 2.25 0.69
C ALA A 151 -16.37 2.51 2.03
N ARG A 152 -16.53 3.70 2.62
CA ARG A 152 -15.99 4.03 3.95
C ARG A 152 -16.55 3.15 5.05
N ILE A 153 -17.88 2.98 5.07
CA ILE A 153 -18.55 2.13 6.06
C ILE A 153 -18.12 0.67 5.88
N LEU A 154 -18.10 0.19 4.63
CA LEU A 154 -17.66 -1.18 4.32
C LEU A 154 -16.19 -1.40 4.67
N PHE A 155 -15.31 -0.43 4.42
CA PHE A 155 -13.91 -0.50 4.82
C PHE A 155 -13.78 -0.69 6.33
N VAL A 156 -14.39 0.18 7.16
CA VAL A 156 -14.27 0.04 8.62
C VAL A 156 -14.90 -1.26 9.12
N ALA A 157 -16.03 -1.68 8.54
CA ALA A 157 -16.75 -2.90 8.92
C ALA A 157 -16.05 -4.20 8.50
N THR A 158 -15.08 -4.16 7.58
CA THR A 158 -14.37 -5.34 7.06
C THR A 158 -12.89 -5.38 7.44
N THR A 159 -12.49 -4.58 8.44
CA THR A 159 -11.12 -4.59 8.98
C THR A 159 -10.75 -5.93 9.61
N GLN A 160 -11.73 -6.67 10.13
CA GLN A 160 -11.57 -8.01 10.70
C GLN A 160 -12.36 -9.07 9.91
N GLN A 161 -11.96 -10.34 10.08
CA GLN A 161 -12.66 -11.48 9.47
C GLN A 161 -14.11 -11.56 10.00
N SER A 162 -15.06 -11.76 9.09
CA SER A 162 -16.48 -11.87 9.44
C SER A 162 -17.26 -12.63 8.38
N ASP A 163 -18.37 -13.26 8.77
CA ASP A 163 -19.27 -13.95 7.84
C ASP A 163 -19.83 -13.02 6.76
N PHE A 164 -19.93 -11.72 7.07
CA PHE A 164 -20.30 -10.72 6.09
C PHE A 164 -19.32 -10.68 4.91
N ILE A 165 -18.00 -10.78 5.12
CA ILE A 165 -17.02 -10.79 4.02
C ILE A 165 -17.25 -11.98 3.11
N VAL A 166 -17.51 -13.16 3.69
CA VAL A 166 -17.83 -14.37 2.92
C VAL A 166 -19.12 -14.17 2.12
N LYS A 167 -20.18 -13.65 2.76
CA LYS A 167 -21.45 -13.34 2.09
C LYS A 167 -21.30 -12.30 0.99
N ALA A 168 -20.50 -11.26 1.22
CA ALA A 168 -20.26 -10.16 0.30
C ALA A 168 -19.62 -10.65 -1.01
N VAL A 169 -18.60 -11.50 -0.91
CA VAL A 169 -17.90 -12.08 -2.06
C VAL A 169 -18.76 -13.14 -2.75
N THR A 170 -19.40 -14.03 -2.00
CA THR A 170 -20.09 -15.22 -2.57
C THR A 170 -21.49 -14.94 -3.08
N SER A 171 -22.22 -14.02 -2.47
CA SER A 171 -23.67 -13.87 -2.66
C SER A 171 -24.10 -12.46 -3.05
N LEU A 172 -23.36 -11.42 -2.62
CA LEU A 172 -23.75 -10.03 -2.86
C LEU A 172 -23.07 -9.39 -4.08
N GLY A 173 -22.15 -10.10 -4.73
CA GLY A 173 -21.43 -9.60 -5.91
C GLY A 173 -20.50 -8.42 -5.59
N ALA A 174 -19.92 -8.38 -4.39
CA ALA A 174 -19.10 -7.25 -3.95
C ALA A 174 -17.90 -7.00 -4.88
N VAL A 175 -17.29 -8.05 -5.42
CA VAL A 175 -16.15 -7.93 -6.35
C VAL A 175 -16.57 -7.17 -7.62
N ASP A 176 -17.66 -7.58 -8.27
CA ASP A 176 -18.14 -6.93 -9.50
C ASP A 176 -18.58 -5.47 -9.25
N ILE A 177 -19.24 -5.22 -8.12
CA ILE A 177 -19.64 -3.86 -7.71
C ILE A 177 -18.41 -2.97 -7.56
N VAL A 178 -17.41 -3.43 -6.80
CA VAL A 178 -16.18 -2.68 -6.54
C VAL A 178 -15.40 -2.45 -7.85
N ALA A 179 -15.24 -3.48 -8.67
CA ALA A 179 -14.55 -3.37 -9.97
C ALA A 179 -15.21 -2.32 -10.86
N THR A 180 -16.54 -2.37 -10.98
CA THR A 180 -17.33 -1.40 -11.76
C THR A 180 -17.18 0.02 -11.24
N LYS A 181 -17.18 0.21 -9.91
CA LYS A 181 -17.06 1.55 -9.33
C LYS A 181 -15.66 2.12 -9.47
N LEU A 182 -14.62 1.30 -9.34
CA LEU A 182 -13.23 1.73 -9.56
C LEU A 182 -13.01 2.25 -10.98
N ASP A 183 -13.52 1.54 -11.99
CA ASP A 183 -13.45 1.97 -13.39
C ASP A 183 -14.21 3.29 -13.63
N SER A 184 -15.45 3.37 -13.15
CA SER A 184 -16.27 4.58 -13.25
C SER A 184 -15.61 5.79 -12.58
N LEU A 185 -15.05 5.60 -11.38
CA LEU A 185 -14.38 6.65 -10.62
C LEU A 185 -13.12 7.17 -11.32
N LEU A 186 -12.41 6.33 -12.08
CA LEU A 186 -11.29 6.78 -12.90
C LEU A 186 -11.73 7.77 -13.97
N GLY A 187 -12.83 7.46 -14.67
CA GLY A 187 -13.43 8.37 -15.65
C GLY A 187 -13.88 9.69 -15.01
N LEU A 188 -14.55 9.63 -13.87
CA LEU A 188 -15.01 10.82 -13.13
C LEU A 188 -13.84 11.67 -12.62
N MET A 189 -12.76 11.04 -12.15
CA MET A 189 -11.56 11.75 -11.68
C MET A 189 -10.84 12.47 -12.82
N ARG A 190 -10.73 11.84 -14.00
CA ARG A 190 -10.19 12.49 -15.20
C ARG A 190 -11.06 13.66 -15.65
N ALA A 191 -12.37 13.57 -15.46
CA ALA A 191 -13.31 14.65 -15.72
C ALA A 191 -13.32 15.75 -14.62
N GLY A 192 -12.43 15.67 -13.61
CA GLY A 192 -12.33 16.67 -12.54
C GLY A 192 -13.53 16.71 -11.59
N ARG A 193 -14.27 15.60 -11.45
CA ARG A 193 -15.42 15.56 -10.53
C ARG A 193 -14.94 15.61 -9.06
N PRO A 194 -15.53 16.48 -8.22
CA PRO A 194 -15.24 16.49 -6.78
C PRO A 194 -15.54 15.12 -6.15
N MET A 195 -14.86 14.81 -5.05
CA MET A 195 -15.04 13.58 -4.26
C MET A 195 -14.70 12.25 -4.98
N SER A 196 -14.37 12.27 -6.28
CA SER A 196 -14.04 11.04 -7.01
C SER A 196 -12.74 10.40 -6.53
N LYS A 197 -11.76 11.22 -6.15
CA LYS A 197 -10.47 10.76 -5.62
C LYS A 197 -10.66 10.08 -4.26
N GLU A 198 -11.39 10.72 -3.36
CA GLU A 198 -11.72 10.24 -2.02
C GLU A 198 -12.56 8.96 -2.08
N ALA A 199 -13.55 8.91 -2.96
CA ALA A 199 -14.34 7.71 -3.21
C ALA A 199 -13.49 6.55 -3.72
N MET A 200 -12.55 6.81 -4.64
CA MET A 200 -11.63 5.79 -5.16
C MET A 200 -10.72 5.25 -4.06
N ILE A 201 -10.18 6.13 -3.22
CA ILE A 201 -9.33 5.74 -2.09
C ILE A 201 -10.07 4.78 -1.16
N ASP A 202 -11.27 5.13 -0.69
CA ASP A 202 -12.00 4.29 0.25
C ASP A 202 -12.54 3.01 -0.43
N THR A 203 -12.85 3.06 -1.73
CA THR A 203 -13.20 1.86 -2.51
C THR A 203 -12.02 0.89 -2.64
N LEU A 204 -10.79 1.39 -2.87
CA LEU A 204 -9.58 0.57 -2.91
C LEU A 204 -9.24 -0.03 -1.54
N LYS A 205 -9.45 0.71 -0.45
CA LYS A 205 -9.28 0.17 0.91
C LYS A 205 -10.26 -0.97 1.19
N PHE A 206 -11.53 -0.83 0.79
CA PHE A 206 -12.49 -1.91 0.88
C PHE A 206 -12.09 -3.11 0.01
N ALA A 207 -11.66 -2.87 -1.24
CA ALA A 207 -11.15 -3.91 -2.13
C ALA A 207 -9.98 -4.69 -1.51
N PHE A 208 -9.03 -3.96 -0.89
CA PHE A 208 -7.90 -4.55 -0.19
C PHE A 208 -8.34 -5.42 0.99
N ASN A 209 -9.31 -4.98 1.80
CA ASN A 209 -9.84 -5.82 2.88
C ASN A 209 -10.44 -7.12 2.35
N LEU A 210 -11.16 -7.09 1.21
CA LEU A 210 -11.70 -8.31 0.59
C LEU A 210 -10.58 -9.23 0.12
N LEU A 211 -9.60 -8.69 -0.62
CA LEU A 211 -8.42 -9.41 -1.12
C LEU A 211 -7.59 -10.04 0.01
N LEU A 212 -7.54 -9.37 1.17
CA LEU A 212 -6.76 -9.82 2.32
C LEU A 212 -7.50 -10.85 3.17
N GLN A 213 -8.73 -10.54 3.57
CA GLN A 213 -9.43 -11.30 4.60
C GLN A 213 -10.11 -12.54 4.03
N TYR A 214 -10.70 -12.47 2.83
CA TYR A 214 -11.45 -13.60 2.28
C TYR A 214 -10.55 -14.82 2.02
N PRO A 215 -9.41 -14.73 1.33
CA PRO A 215 -8.54 -15.90 1.11
C PRO A 215 -8.01 -16.49 2.43
N ARG A 216 -7.70 -15.65 3.42
CA ARG A 216 -7.28 -16.09 4.76
C ARG A 216 -8.37 -16.90 5.46
N MET A 217 -9.63 -16.46 5.37
CA MET A 217 -10.77 -17.19 5.94
C MET A 217 -11.01 -18.52 5.22
N MET A 218 -10.88 -18.55 3.88
CA MET A 218 -11.03 -19.78 3.12
C MET A 218 -9.92 -20.80 3.44
N GLN A 219 -8.69 -20.33 3.59
CA GLN A 219 -7.58 -21.18 3.99
C GLN A 219 -7.74 -21.71 5.42
N ALA A 220 -8.16 -20.87 6.38
CA ALA A 220 -8.39 -21.29 7.76
C ALA A 220 -9.45 -22.41 7.83
N LYS A 221 -10.55 -22.28 7.06
CA LYS A 221 -11.58 -23.32 6.94
C LYS A 221 -11.06 -24.60 6.29
N ALA A 222 -10.12 -24.51 5.34
CA ALA A 222 -9.54 -25.67 4.68
C ALA A 222 -8.47 -26.39 5.53
N LYS A 223 -7.87 -25.70 6.50
CA LYS A 223 -6.77 -26.20 7.36
C LYS A 223 -7.21 -26.58 8.78
N GLU A 224 -8.51 -26.66 9.08
CA GLU A 224 -9.01 -27.23 10.35
C GLU A 224 -8.53 -28.69 10.51
N GLY A 225 -7.34 -28.87 11.09
CA GLY A 225 -6.74 -30.19 11.35
C GLY A 225 -5.21 -30.31 11.26
N GLN A 226 -4.46 -29.32 10.77
CA GLN A 226 -2.98 -29.39 10.68
C GLN A 226 -2.37 -27.99 10.67
N ASP A 227 -2.03 -27.46 11.85
CA ASP A 227 -1.30 -26.20 11.99
C ASP A 227 0.20 -26.49 12.17
N ASP A 228 1.01 -26.15 11.16
CA ASP A 228 2.45 -25.99 11.30
C ASP A 228 2.75 -24.49 11.51
N PRO A 229 3.15 -24.06 12.73
CA PRO A 229 3.41 -22.66 13.04
C PRO A 229 4.61 -22.07 12.28
N ALA A 230 5.42 -22.88 11.60
CA ALA A 230 6.59 -22.42 10.85
C ALA A 230 6.27 -21.82 9.47
N ASN A 231 5.06 -22.01 8.93
CA ASN A 231 4.73 -21.62 7.55
C ASN A 231 3.47 -20.74 7.45
N LYS A 232 3.56 -19.51 7.97
CA LYS A 232 2.51 -18.49 7.76
C LYS A 232 2.62 -17.94 6.33
N PRO A 233 1.53 -17.98 5.54
CA PRO A 233 1.54 -17.46 4.19
C PRO A 233 1.78 -15.95 4.17
N VAL A 234 2.64 -15.50 3.26
CA VAL A 234 2.95 -14.08 3.03
C VAL A 234 1.82 -13.43 2.21
N LEU A 235 1.75 -12.11 2.21
CA LEU A 235 0.75 -11.36 1.45
C LEU A 235 0.81 -11.72 -0.05
N GLY A 236 -0.34 -12.14 -0.58
CA GLY A 236 -0.53 -12.59 -1.96
C GLY A 236 -0.02 -14.01 -2.26
N ASP A 237 0.42 -14.79 -1.27
CA ASP A 237 0.53 -16.25 -1.42
C ASP A 237 -0.86 -16.92 -1.43
N LEU A 238 -1.86 -16.21 -0.91
CA LEU A 238 -3.26 -16.63 -0.90
C LEU A 238 -4.03 -15.87 -1.98
N TRP A 239 -4.66 -16.63 -2.86
CA TRP A 239 -5.49 -16.11 -3.95
C TRP A 239 -6.77 -16.94 -4.06
N ASP A 240 -7.88 -16.29 -4.45
CA ASP A 240 -9.13 -16.95 -4.81
C ASP A 240 -9.60 -16.39 -6.16
N ASP A 241 -9.95 -17.26 -7.10
CA ASP A 241 -10.28 -16.90 -8.48
C ASP A 241 -11.49 -15.97 -8.61
N ARG A 242 -12.33 -15.86 -7.57
CA ARG A 242 -13.41 -14.88 -7.53
C ARG A 242 -12.91 -13.44 -7.63
N PHE A 243 -11.65 -13.18 -7.30
CA PHE A 243 -11.02 -11.86 -7.41
C PHE A 243 -10.42 -11.56 -8.79
N THR A 244 -10.49 -12.51 -9.74
CA THR A 244 -10.03 -12.30 -11.13
C THR A 244 -10.56 -11.01 -11.77
N PRO A 245 -11.82 -10.57 -11.55
CA PRO A 245 -12.32 -9.30 -12.08
C PRO A 245 -11.54 -8.05 -11.61
N PHE A 246 -10.82 -8.12 -10.49
CA PHE A 246 -9.98 -7.01 -10.03
C PHE A 246 -8.68 -6.86 -10.83
N VAL A 247 -8.15 -7.92 -11.41
CA VAL A 247 -6.85 -7.92 -12.10
C VAL A 247 -6.79 -6.85 -13.21
N PRO A 248 -7.66 -6.86 -14.24
CA PRO A 248 -7.59 -5.85 -15.31
C PRO A 248 -7.86 -4.43 -14.81
N ILE A 249 -8.74 -4.26 -13.81
CA ILE A 249 -9.09 -2.94 -13.27
C ILE A 249 -7.94 -2.33 -12.47
N LEU A 250 -7.30 -3.11 -11.58
CA LEU A 250 -6.17 -2.64 -10.78
C LEU A 250 -4.96 -2.31 -11.65
N LEU A 251 -4.67 -3.16 -12.66
CA LEU A 251 -3.61 -2.89 -13.63
C LEU A 251 -3.91 -1.66 -14.49
N HIS A 252 -5.16 -1.48 -14.92
CA HIS A 252 -5.56 -0.28 -15.65
C HIS A 252 -5.37 0.97 -14.79
N LEU A 253 -5.80 0.95 -13.53
CA LEU A 253 -5.60 2.06 -12.59
C LEU A 253 -4.12 2.38 -12.39
N PHE A 254 -3.29 1.36 -12.10
CA PHE A 254 -1.85 1.52 -11.86
C PHE A 254 -1.14 2.22 -13.04
N ASN A 255 -1.50 1.80 -14.24
CA ASN A 255 -0.92 2.30 -15.48
C ASN A 255 -1.45 3.66 -15.95
N SER A 256 -2.62 4.06 -15.45
CA SER A 256 -3.37 5.16 -16.04
C SER A 256 -3.73 6.29 -15.08
N LEU A 257 -3.42 6.13 -13.79
CA LEU A 257 -3.38 7.23 -12.82
C LEU A 257 -2.25 8.22 -13.18
N PRO A 258 -2.50 9.54 -13.11
CA PRO A 258 -1.48 10.54 -13.40
C PRO A 258 -0.38 10.52 -12.31
N GLN A 259 0.86 10.76 -12.73
CA GLN A 259 1.97 11.03 -11.81
C GLN A 259 1.89 12.50 -11.41
N THR A 260 2.05 12.82 -10.12
CA THR A 260 2.24 14.21 -9.70
C THR A 260 3.74 14.50 -9.70
N THR A 261 4.13 15.69 -10.16
CA THR A 261 5.54 16.10 -10.24
C THR A 261 6.18 16.28 -8.86
N SER A 262 5.38 16.53 -7.82
CA SER A 262 5.86 16.66 -6.45
C SER A 262 5.97 15.31 -5.74
N SER A 263 4.95 14.45 -5.82
CA SER A 263 4.97 13.13 -5.18
C SER A 263 4.60 12.02 -6.18
N PRO A 264 5.59 11.27 -6.70
CA PRO A 264 5.33 10.19 -7.64
C PRO A 264 4.41 9.10 -7.06
N LEU A 265 4.46 8.90 -5.74
CA LEU A 265 3.64 7.95 -4.99
C LEU A 265 2.67 8.68 -4.06
N ALA A 266 1.50 9.01 -4.60
CA ALA A 266 0.40 9.62 -3.85
C ALA A 266 -0.89 8.80 -3.97
N PRO A 267 -1.78 8.83 -2.97
CA PRO A 267 -3.13 8.28 -3.13
C PRO A 267 -3.84 8.92 -4.33
N PRO A 268 -4.57 8.15 -5.16
CA PRO A 268 -4.99 6.76 -4.94
C PRO A 268 -3.98 5.68 -5.36
N LEU A 269 -2.88 6.03 -6.05
CA LEU A 269 -1.92 5.06 -6.61
C LEU A 269 -1.30 4.14 -5.55
N THR A 270 -1.00 4.69 -4.37
CA THR A 270 -0.47 3.91 -3.24
C THR A 270 -1.43 2.77 -2.85
N HIS A 271 -2.75 3.02 -2.81
CA HIS A 271 -3.73 1.99 -2.51
C HIS A 271 -3.90 0.96 -3.64
N VAL A 272 -3.71 1.37 -4.90
CA VAL A 272 -3.66 0.42 -6.03
C VAL A 272 -2.49 -0.55 -5.86
N ILE A 273 -1.30 -0.04 -5.51
CA ILE A 273 -0.11 -0.87 -5.26
C ILE A 273 -0.38 -1.89 -4.13
N HIS A 274 -1.02 -1.46 -3.03
CA HIS A 274 -1.36 -2.36 -1.92
C HIS A 274 -2.33 -3.48 -2.35
N ALA A 275 -3.33 -3.16 -3.18
CA ALA A 275 -4.23 -4.17 -3.74
C ALA A 275 -3.50 -5.13 -4.69
N LEU A 276 -2.64 -4.60 -5.56
CA LEU A 276 -1.83 -5.38 -6.52
C LEU A 276 -0.84 -6.35 -5.85
N LEU A 277 -0.33 -6.04 -4.65
CA LEU A 277 0.49 -6.99 -3.88
C LEU A 277 -0.23 -8.30 -3.55
N SER A 278 -1.57 -8.29 -3.53
CA SER A 278 -2.39 -9.48 -3.28
C SER A 278 -2.75 -10.24 -4.57
N VAL A 279 -2.41 -9.71 -5.75
CA VAL A 279 -2.69 -10.33 -7.04
C VAL A 279 -1.48 -11.16 -7.47
N PRO A 280 -1.63 -12.45 -7.81
CA PRO A 280 -0.51 -13.25 -8.28
C PRO A 280 -0.04 -12.77 -9.66
N VAL A 281 1.25 -12.87 -9.93
CA VAL A 281 1.83 -12.42 -11.20
C VAL A 281 1.82 -13.55 -12.22
N GLY A 282 2.28 -14.74 -11.85
CA GLY A 282 2.45 -15.87 -12.78
C GLY A 282 1.20 -16.20 -13.62
N PRO A 283 0.04 -16.51 -13.00
CA PRO A 283 -1.20 -16.84 -13.73
C PRO A 283 -1.75 -15.70 -14.61
N PHE A 284 -1.32 -14.46 -14.36
CA PHE A 284 -1.81 -13.27 -15.06
C PHE A 284 -0.71 -12.52 -15.82
N ALA A 285 0.45 -13.15 -16.07
CA ALA A 285 1.65 -12.50 -16.58
C ALA A 285 1.41 -11.69 -17.87
N GLU A 286 0.59 -12.20 -18.79
CA GLU A 286 0.20 -11.49 -20.01
C GLU A 286 -0.47 -10.14 -19.69
N GLN A 287 -1.35 -10.08 -18.69
CA GLN A 287 -2.03 -8.84 -18.31
C GLN A 287 -1.07 -7.85 -17.62
N TRP A 288 -0.12 -8.35 -16.82
CA TRP A 288 0.89 -7.53 -16.15
C TRP A 288 1.86 -6.87 -17.13
N PHE A 289 2.32 -7.62 -18.12
CA PHE A 289 3.45 -7.24 -18.97
C PHE A 289 3.06 -6.94 -20.42
N SER A 290 1.77 -6.91 -20.75
CA SER A 290 1.32 -6.57 -22.11
C SER A 290 1.92 -5.24 -22.57
N THR A 291 2.85 -5.33 -23.50
CA THR A 291 3.34 -4.21 -24.30
C THR A 291 2.48 -4.13 -25.56
N SER A 292 1.85 -2.98 -25.83
CA SER A 292 1.22 -2.73 -27.12
C SER A 292 2.29 -2.65 -28.21
N ALA A 293 2.76 -3.81 -28.70
CA ALA A 293 3.67 -3.94 -29.82
C ALA A 293 3.09 -4.97 -30.78
N THR A 294 2.46 -4.45 -31.84
CA THR A 294 2.23 -5.06 -33.16
C THR A 294 2.15 -6.59 -33.23
N SER A 295 0.94 -7.16 -33.10
CA SER A 295 0.66 -8.46 -33.70
C SER A 295 0.31 -8.26 -35.17
N THR A 296 1.24 -8.60 -36.06
CA THR A 296 0.91 -8.99 -37.43
C THR A 296 -0.02 -10.21 -37.39
N PRO A 297 -1.09 -10.28 -38.22
CA PRO A 297 -2.01 -11.39 -38.16
C PRO A 297 -1.44 -12.57 -38.95
N THR A 298 -0.77 -13.50 -38.28
CA THR A 298 -0.52 -14.83 -38.85
C THR A 298 -1.70 -15.72 -38.48
N SER A 299 -2.54 -16.01 -39.47
CA SER A 299 -3.64 -16.94 -39.35
C SER A 299 -3.13 -18.33 -38.96
N THR A 300 -3.56 -18.85 -37.81
CA THR A 300 -3.75 -20.29 -37.65
C THR A 300 -4.99 -20.54 -36.81
N LYS A 301 -5.91 -21.32 -37.39
CA LYS A 301 -7.16 -21.75 -36.77
C LYS A 301 -6.83 -22.77 -35.68
N SER A 302 -7.31 -22.53 -34.46
CA SER A 302 -7.66 -23.61 -33.54
C SER A 302 -8.88 -23.18 -32.74
N GLU A 303 -10.04 -23.70 -33.15
CA GLU A 303 -11.27 -23.66 -32.38
C GLU A 303 -11.12 -24.54 -31.13
N THR A 304 -11.37 -24.00 -29.94
CA THR A 304 -11.94 -24.77 -28.83
C THR A 304 -12.79 -23.89 -27.90
N ALA A 305 -14.10 -23.99 -28.10
CA ALA A 305 -15.15 -24.17 -27.10
C ALA A 305 -15.17 -23.31 -25.81
N PHE A 306 -15.73 -22.10 -25.89
CA PHE A 306 -16.54 -21.52 -24.80
C PHE A 306 -17.64 -20.61 -25.37
N SER A 307 -18.75 -21.20 -25.82
CA SER A 307 -20.00 -20.45 -26.06
C SER A 307 -21.22 -21.36 -25.94
N LYS A 308 -21.81 -21.42 -24.75
CA LYS A 308 -23.21 -21.79 -24.52
C LYS A 308 -23.54 -21.54 -23.06
N VAL A 309 -24.08 -20.37 -22.75
CA VAL A 309 -25.31 -20.12 -21.95
C VAL A 309 -25.57 -18.62 -21.99
N ARG A 310 -26.40 -18.17 -22.94
CA ARG A 310 -27.50 -17.20 -22.71
C ARG A 310 -28.19 -16.86 -24.03
N GLN A 311 -29.28 -17.56 -24.31
CA GLN A 311 -30.32 -17.03 -25.17
C GLN A 311 -31.65 -17.59 -24.72
N ARG A 312 -32.48 -16.73 -24.13
CA ARG A 312 -33.93 -16.55 -24.41
C ARG A 312 -34.55 -15.68 -23.32
N LEU A 313 -34.85 -14.43 -23.68
CA LEU A 313 -36.15 -13.75 -23.63
C LEU A 313 -35.93 -12.23 -23.83
N SER A 314 -36.57 -11.69 -24.85
CA SER A 314 -36.55 -10.31 -25.39
C SER A 314 -37.69 -9.43 -24.81
N PRO A 315 -37.89 -8.17 -25.25
CA PRO A 315 -36.96 -7.05 -25.47
C PRO A 315 -37.43 -5.76 -24.76
N THR A 316 -36.53 -4.96 -24.21
CA THR A 316 -36.72 -3.51 -24.11
C THR A 316 -35.36 -2.86 -23.92
N SER A 317 -34.91 -2.15 -24.93
CA SER A 317 -33.61 -1.49 -24.96
C SER A 317 -33.56 -0.33 -23.94
N PRO A 318 -32.41 -0.14 -23.28
CA PRO A 318 -31.80 1.17 -23.15
C PRO A 318 -30.44 1.18 -23.88
N PRO A 319 -29.89 2.35 -24.21
CA PRO A 319 -28.72 2.46 -25.07
C PRO A 319 -27.49 1.92 -24.35
N SER A 320 -26.98 0.79 -24.81
CA SER A 320 -25.63 0.34 -24.50
C SER A 320 -24.65 1.30 -25.16
N GLY A 321 -24.23 2.31 -24.41
CA GLY A 321 -22.99 3.03 -24.65
C GLY A 321 -21.80 2.17 -24.24
N THR A 322 -21.60 1.02 -24.88
CA THR A 322 -20.27 0.38 -24.91
C THR A 322 -19.40 1.23 -25.82
N LEU A 323 -18.83 2.28 -25.24
CA LEU A 323 -17.70 2.97 -25.85
C LEU A 323 -16.50 1.99 -25.81
N PRO A 324 -15.69 1.93 -26.87
CA PRO A 324 -14.48 1.11 -26.88
C PRO A 324 -13.53 1.62 -25.79
N LEU A 325 -12.92 0.74 -24.99
CA LEU A 325 -11.80 1.12 -24.11
C LEU A 325 -10.73 1.84 -24.97
N PRO A 326 -10.44 3.13 -24.75
CA PRO A 326 -9.37 3.79 -25.49
C PRO A 326 -8.04 3.51 -24.77
N ASN A 327 -7.21 2.65 -25.38
CA ASN A 327 -5.78 2.43 -25.14
C ASN A 327 -5.29 2.22 -23.68
N ALA A 328 -5.00 0.95 -23.31
CA ALA A 328 -3.79 0.62 -22.57
C ALA A 328 -3.50 -0.89 -22.61
N PRO A 329 -2.39 -1.29 -23.25
CA PRO A 329 -1.46 -2.20 -22.59
C PRO A 329 -0.19 -1.41 -22.29
N LYS A 330 -0.05 -1.06 -21.01
CA LYS A 330 1.13 -0.40 -20.47
C LYS A 330 1.79 -1.42 -19.57
N ASP A 331 3.07 -1.63 -19.82
CA ASP A 331 3.89 -2.57 -19.10
C ASP A 331 4.01 -2.16 -17.62
N ALA A 332 3.38 -2.92 -16.72
CA ALA A 332 3.36 -2.62 -15.29
C ALA A 332 4.78 -2.67 -14.70
N LEU A 333 5.67 -3.50 -15.26
CA LEU A 333 7.07 -3.56 -14.86
C LEU A 333 7.76 -2.22 -15.12
N ARG A 334 7.66 -1.71 -16.36
CA ARG A 334 8.26 -0.42 -16.73
C ARG A 334 7.67 0.72 -15.91
N ARG A 335 6.35 0.76 -15.75
CA ARG A 335 5.68 1.78 -14.94
C ARG A 335 6.14 1.74 -13.48
N GLY A 336 6.29 0.55 -12.90
CA GLY A 336 6.79 0.37 -11.53
C GLY A 336 8.22 0.86 -11.39
N TYR A 337 9.10 0.49 -12.33
CA TYR A 337 10.48 0.98 -12.40
C TYR A 337 10.55 2.51 -12.46
N ASP A 338 9.85 3.13 -13.40
CA ASP A 338 9.87 4.59 -13.58
C ASP A 338 9.35 5.31 -12.32
N LEU A 339 8.33 4.77 -11.65
CA LEU A 339 7.78 5.31 -10.40
C LEU A 339 8.79 5.21 -9.25
N LEU A 340 9.43 4.06 -9.07
CA LEU A 340 10.40 3.86 -8.01
C LEU A 340 11.64 4.73 -8.26
N ASP A 341 12.12 4.79 -9.51
CA ASP A 341 13.26 5.63 -9.88
C ASP A 341 12.97 7.12 -9.65
N ALA A 342 11.83 7.62 -10.11
CA ALA A 342 11.41 8.99 -9.86
C ALA A 342 11.27 9.30 -8.36
N THR A 343 10.77 8.34 -7.57
CA THR A 343 10.66 8.49 -6.11
C THR A 343 12.04 8.60 -5.47
N LEU A 344 12.95 7.68 -5.76
CA LEU A 344 14.30 7.70 -5.19
C LEU A 344 15.10 8.91 -5.68
N ALA A 345 14.96 9.32 -6.95
CA ALA A 345 15.60 10.52 -7.47
C ALA A 345 15.07 11.80 -6.78
N THR A 346 13.79 11.83 -6.42
CA THR A 346 13.18 12.99 -5.74
C THR A 346 13.60 13.07 -4.28
N PHE A 347 13.56 11.96 -3.55
CA PHE A 347 13.76 11.97 -2.10
C PHE A 347 15.17 11.62 -1.66
N THR A 348 15.87 10.72 -2.37
CA THR A 348 17.20 10.21 -2.01
C THR A 348 18.16 10.29 -3.21
N PRO A 349 18.44 11.48 -3.77
CA PRO A 349 19.32 11.62 -4.92
C PRO A 349 20.77 11.21 -4.60
N GLU A 350 21.26 11.56 -3.41
CA GLU A 350 22.62 11.30 -2.92
C GLU A 350 22.59 10.43 -1.66
N ASP A 351 23.07 10.94 -0.52
CA ASP A 351 23.04 10.25 0.77
C ASP A 351 21.62 10.21 1.35
N PRO A 352 21.00 9.02 1.49
CA PRO A 352 19.67 8.90 2.07
C PRO A 352 19.61 9.35 3.53
N ASP A 353 20.72 9.30 4.28
CA ASP A 353 20.72 9.62 5.70
C ASP A 353 20.98 11.11 6.00
N ASP A 354 21.16 11.93 4.95
CA ASP A 354 21.35 13.37 5.07
C ASP A 354 20.11 14.06 5.69
N LYS A 355 20.35 15.15 6.43
CA LYS A 355 19.28 15.90 7.10
C LYS A 355 18.30 16.52 6.10
N SER A 356 18.75 16.87 4.90
CA SER A 356 17.92 17.46 3.84
C SER A 356 16.83 16.51 3.35
N VAL A 357 17.12 15.20 3.25
CA VAL A 357 16.16 14.17 2.86
C VAL A 357 14.98 14.13 3.82
N ARG A 358 15.25 14.11 5.13
CA ARG A 358 14.23 14.11 6.18
C ARG A 358 13.52 15.46 6.30
N ALA A 359 14.17 16.57 5.97
CA ALA A 359 13.52 17.87 5.88
C ALA A 359 12.51 17.90 4.72
N LYS A 360 12.90 17.41 3.54
CA LYS A 360 12.04 17.33 2.36
C LYS A 360 10.84 16.40 2.57
N CYS A 361 11.05 15.24 3.20
CA CYS A 361 9.95 14.32 3.56
C CYS A 361 8.93 15.01 4.47
N ARG A 362 9.38 15.83 5.43
CA ARG A 362 8.50 16.61 6.32
C ARG A 362 7.80 17.76 5.61
N GLU A 363 8.50 18.49 4.75
CA GLU A 363 7.92 19.58 3.95
C GLU A 363 6.80 19.09 3.04
N MET A 364 6.99 17.92 2.46
CA MET A 364 6.04 17.32 1.52
C MET A 364 4.97 16.44 2.19
N ASP A 365 5.03 16.29 3.52
CA ASP A 365 4.16 15.39 4.31
C ASP A 365 4.15 13.94 3.76
N VAL A 366 5.33 13.44 3.39
CA VAL A 366 5.52 12.08 2.85
C VAL A 366 6.36 11.26 3.80
N SER A 367 5.80 10.15 4.28
CA SER A 367 6.58 9.10 4.95
C SER A 367 7.14 8.12 3.91
N LEU A 368 8.36 8.37 3.45
CA LEU A 368 9.00 7.57 2.41
C LEU A 368 9.11 6.08 2.81
N ASP A 369 9.43 5.81 4.08
CA ASP A 369 9.55 4.46 4.63
C ASP A 369 8.21 3.71 4.77
N ASP A 370 7.07 4.40 4.60
CA ASP A 370 5.74 3.78 4.52
C ASP A 370 5.28 3.58 3.07
N VAL A 371 5.58 4.55 2.21
CA VAL A 371 4.95 4.68 0.90
C VAL A 371 5.70 3.94 -0.22
N ALA A 372 7.03 3.95 -0.19
CA ALA A 372 7.85 3.31 -1.23
C ALA A 372 8.03 1.78 -1.09
N PRO A 373 8.13 1.18 0.11
CA PRO A 373 8.34 -0.27 0.26
C PRO A 373 7.32 -1.15 -0.49
N PRO A 374 6.00 -0.87 -0.47
CA PRO A 374 5.02 -1.66 -1.21
C PRO A 374 5.31 -1.74 -2.72
N LEU A 375 5.85 -0.67 -3.32
CA LEU A 375 6.21 -0.67 -4.74
C LEU A 375 7.46 -1.53 -4.99
N ALA A 376 8.49 -1.40 -4.15
CA ALA A 376 9.70 -2.22 -4.27
C ALA A 376 9.38 -3.72 -4.11
N LEU A 377 8.50 -4.07 -3.17
CA LEU A 377 8.01 -5.45 -3.00
C LEU A 377 7.17 -5.93 -4.18
N LEU A 378 6.34 -5.06 -4.78
CA LEU A 378 5.60 -5.40 -5.99
C LEU A 378 6.56 -5.69 -7.15
N MET A 379 7.63 -4.90 -7.29
CA MET A 379 8.68 -5.13 -8.28
C MET A 379 9.43 -6.44 -8.01
N ALA A 380 9.83 -6.70 -6.76
CA ALA A 380 10.45 -7.96 -6.37
C ALA A 380 9.56 -9.16 -6.73
N ARG A 381 8.24 -9.04 -6.51
CA ARG A 381 7.26 -10.07 -6.86
C ARG A 381 7.17 -10.30 -8.36
N MET A 382 7.05 -9.24 -9.17
CA MET A 382 7.01 -9.33 -10.63
C MET A 382 8.24 -10.04 -11.18
N VAL A 383 9.43 -9.72 -10.65
CA VAL A 383 10.71 -10.33 -11.04
C VAL A 383 10.81 -11.79 -10.60
N ARG A 384 10.30 -12.14 -9.42
CA ARG A 384 10.38 -13.49 -8.86
C ARG A 384 9.49 -14.48 -9.59
N GLU A 385 8.31 -14.04 -10.04
CA GLU A 385 7.28 -14.89 -10.64
C GLU A 385 7.33 -14.94 -12.18
N ASP A 386 8.09 -14.06 -12.85
CA ASP A 386 8.22 -14.02 -14.31
C ASP A 386 9.67 -13.78 -14.77
N ASP A 387 10.22 -14.74 -15.51
CA ASP A 387 11.63 -14.73 -15.92
C ASP A 387 11.95 -13.68 -16.99
N GLU A 388 10.98 -13.38 -17.87
CA GLU A 388 11.15 -12.33 -18.87
C GLU A 388 11.16 -10.94 -18.22
N ALA A 389 10.28 -10.68 -17.26
CA ALA A 389 10.30 -9.47 -16.44
C ALA A 389 11.62 -9.33 -15.68
N ARG A 390 12.12 -10.41 -15.07
CA ARG A 390 13.44 -10.44 -14.44
C ARG A 390 14.55 -10.07 -15.41
N ARG A 391 14.59 -10.68 -16.58
CA ARG A 391 15.60 -10.42 -17.62
C ARG A 391 15.56 -8.96 -18.08
N ARG A 392 14.37 -8.42 -18.35
CA ARG A 392 14.17 -7.02 -18.77
C ARG A 392 14.64 -6.04 -17.69
N MET A 393 14.22 -6.25 -16.44
CA MET A 393 14.60 -5.38 -15.34
C MET A 393 16.08 -5.48 -14.98
N LYS A 394 16.67 -6.68 -15.08
CA LYS A 394 18.12 -6.89 -14.93
C LYS A 394 18.89 -6.12 -16.00
N GLN A 395 18.43 -6.11 -17.26
CA GLN A 395 19.06 -5.31 -18.31
C GLN A 395 19.02 -3.79 -18.03
N TRP A 396 18.01 -3.29 -17.31
CA TRP A 396 17.92 -1.87 -16.96
C TRP A 396 18.83 -1.47 -15.78
N ILE A 397 18.99 -2.36 -14.80
CA ILE A 397 19.67 -2.07 -13.53
C ILE A 397 21.12 -2.57 -13.54
N LEU A 398 21.34 -3.79 -14.04
CA LEU A 398 22.62 -4.51 -14.09
C LEU A 398 22.91 -4.99 -15.52
N PRO A 399 23.09 -4.08 -16.49
CA PRO A 399 23.44 -4.46 -17.85
C PRO A 399 24.83 -5.12 -17.89
N SER A 400 25.06 -5.97 -18.89
CA SER A 400 26.35 -6.68 -19.05
C SER A 400 27.54 -5.75 -19.30
N ASP A 401 27.30 -4.58 -19.88
CA ASP A 401 28.27 -3.53 -20.16
C ASP A 401 28.31 -2.43 -19.07
N LEU A 402 27.82 -2.75 -17.85
CA LEU A 402 27.84 -1.81 -16.74
C LEU A 402 29.26 -1.31 -16.47
N ASP A 403 29.45 0.01 -16.59
CA ASP A 403 30.71 0.65 -16.24
C ASP A 403 31.03 0.44 -14.74
N ARG A 404 32.14 -0.24 -14.45
CA ARG A 404 32.63 -0.54 -13.10
C ARG A 404 33.92 0.22 -12.75
N SER A 405 34.27 1.26 -13.51
CA SER A 405 35.43 2.13 -13.22
C SER A 405 35.24 2.98 -11.96
N THR A 406 33.99 3.25 -11.59
CA THR A 406 33.61 3.96 -10.38
C THR A 406 32.83 3.01 -9.46
N PRO A 407 33.01 3.11 -8.13
CA PRO A 407 32.22 2.34 -7.18
C PRO A 407 30.72 2.50 -7.44
N LEU A 408 29.98 1.39 -7.45
CA LEU A 408 28.59 1.35 -7.90
C LEU A 408 27.69 2.25 -7.04
N GLU A 409 27.97 2.34 -5.74
CA GLU A 409 27.27 3.18 -4.78
C GLU A 409 27.54 4.67 -4.95
N LYS A 410 28.55 5.08 -5.74
CA LYS A 410 28.80 6.49 -6.07
C LYS A 410 28.06 6.96 -7.31
N LYS A 411 27.45 6.05 -8.08
CA LYS A 411 26.73 6.41 -9.30
C LYS A 411 25.44 7.17 -8.98
N SER A 412 25.12 8.16 -9.79
CA SER A 412 23.88 8.95 -9.68
C SER A 412 22.67 8.29 -10.36
N ASN A 413 22.80 7.05 -10.84
CA ASN A 413 21.71 6.30 -11.47
C ASN A 413 20.85 5.56 -10.44
N PHE A 414 19.82 4.85 -10.91
CA PHE A 414 18.91 4.08 -10.06
C PHE A 414 19.62 3.06 -9.18
N LEU A 415 20.57 2.29 -9.76
CA LEU A 415 21.35 1.29 -9.04
C LEU A 415 22.13 1.93 -7.88
N GLY A 416 22.89 3.00 -8.14
CA GLY A 416 23.66 3.67 -7.09
C GLY A 416 22.79 4.20 -5.97
N ARG A 417 21.62 4.79 -6.28
CA ARG A 417 20.63 5.20 -5.27
C ARG A 417 20.16 4.02 -4.42
N CYS A 418 19.86 2.88 -5.04
CA CYS A 418 19.45 1.67 -4.33
C CYS A 418 20.55 1.15 -3.39
N LEU A 419 21.80 1.12 -3.84
CA LEU A 419 22.92 0.64 -3.02
C LEU A 419 23.17 1.53 -1.79
N ARG A 420 23.15 2.86 -1.95
CA ARG A 420 23.23 3.79 -0.81
C ARG A 420 22.07 3.60 0.16
N LEU A 421 20.88 3.36 -0.38
CA LEU A 421 19.68 3.14 0.43
C LEU A 421 19.74 1.84 1.23
N MET A 422 20.35 0.78 0.71
CA MET A 422 20.55 -0.48 1.45
C MET A 422 21.38 -0.28 2.72
N THR A 423 22.24 0.74 2.76
CA THR A 423 23.04 1.10 3.93
C THR A 423 22.39 2.14 4.86
N SER A 424 21.18 2.61 4.54
CA SER A 424 20.48 3.64 5.31
C SER A 424 20.05 3.17 6.71
N VAL A 425 20.18 4.07 7.68
CA VAL A 425 19.70 3.88 9.06
C VAL A 425 18.26 4.38 9.22
N TYR A 426 17.85 5.43 8.51
CA TYR A 426 16.55 6.08 8.71
C TYR A 426 15.40 5.44 7.94
N PHE A 427 15.69 4.61 6.92
CA PHE A 427 14.68 3.97 6.08
C PHE A 427 14.71 2.43 6.18
N PRO A 428 14.45 1.85 7.37
CA PRO A 428 14.63 0.43 7.61
C PRO A 428 13.69 -0.47 6.79
N ARG A 429 12.46 -0.06 6.47
CA ARG A 429 11.55 -0.89 5.67
C ARG A 429 11.85 -0.77 4.19
N LEU A 430 12.22 0.43 3.74
CA LEU A 430 12.56 0.67 2.36
C LEU A 430 13.89 0.01 1.98
N LYS A 431 14.92 0.08 2.85
CA LYS A 431 16.19 -0.61 2.61
C LYS A 431 15.99 -2.11 2.44
N ASP A 432 15.17 -2.73 3.28
CA ASP A 432 14.91 -4.17 3.24
C ASP A 432 14.14 -4.53 1.97
N SER A 433 13.12 -3.73 1.60
CA SER A 433 12.31 -3.98 0.41
C SER A 433 13.09 -3.78 -0.90
N VAL A 434 14.01 -2.80 -0.96
CA VAL A 434 14.93 -2.64 -2.10
C VAL A 434 15.95 -3.77 -2.14
N GLY A 435 16.43 -4.22 -0.98
CA GLY A 435 17.27 -5.42 -0.86
C GLY A 435 16.58 -6.66 -1.42
N GLU A 436 15.32 -6.93 -1.05
CA GLU A 436 14.54 -8.05 -1.59
C GLU A 436 14.37 -7.95 -3.12
N MET A 437 14.15 -6.75 -3.64
CA MET A 437 14.04 -6.51 -5.08
C MET A 437 15.34 -6.83 -5.82
N LEU A 438 16.48 -6.35 -5.32
CA LEU A 438 17.80 -6.65 -5.90
C LEU A 438 18.17 -8.12 -5.76
N PHE A 439 17.81 -8.74 -4.64
CA PHE A 439 18.01 -10.17 -4.41
C PHE A 439 17.18 -11.01 -5.39
N ALA A 440 15.92 -10.65 -5.64
CA ALA A 440 15.07 -11.30 -6.64
C ALA A 440 15.65 -11.19 -8.06
N LEU A 441 16.23 -10.05 -8.44
CA LEU A 441 16.95 -9.88 -9.71
C LEU A 441 18.15 -10.82 -9.85
N CYS A 442 18.77 -11.16 -8.73
CA CYS A 442 19.90 -12.07 -8.63
C CYS A 442 19.47 -13.52 -8.39
N ASN A 443 18.28 -13.91 -8.85
CA ASN A 443 17.72 -15.26 -8.69
C ASN A 443 17.58 -15.73 -7.23
N SER A 444 17.49 -14.80 -6.28
CA SER A 444 17.49 -15.12 -4.86
C SER A 444 18.71 -15.96 -4.43
N ASP A 445 19.84 -15.74 -5.11
CA ASP A 445 21.13 -16.37 -4.79
C ASP A 445 22.10 -15.35 -4.18
N PRO A 446 22.61 -15.58 -2.95
CA PRO A 446 23.56 -14.68 -2.30
C PRO A 446 24.87 -14.52 -3.08
N ASN A 447 25.32 -15.59 -3.73
CA ASN A 447 26.57 -15.59 -4.49
C ASN A 447 26.43 -14.73 -5.75
N ALA A 448 25.35 -14.92 -6.51
CA ALA A 448 25.02 -14.07 -7.66
C ALA A 448 24.87 -12.60 -7.26
N MET A 449 24.24 -12.31 -6.12
CA MET A 449 24.08 -10.94 -5.65
C MET A 449 25.43 -10.29 -5.31
N ALA A 450 26.30 -10.98 -4.57
CA ALA A 450 27.63 -10.48 -4.23
C ALA A 450 28.53 -10.31 -5.47
N ALA A 451 28.48 -11.26 -6.41
CA ALA A 451 29.24 -11.17 -7.66
C ALA A 451 28.81 -9.95 -8.52
N GLN A 452 27.52 -9.61 -8.51
CA GLN A 452 27.00 -8.50 -9.30
C GLN A 452 27.18 -7.14 -8.62
N LEU A 453 26.94 -7.06 -7.30
CA LEU A 453 26.86 -5.80 -6.55
C LEU A 453 28.09 -5.50 -5.68
N GLY A 454 28.94 -6.49 -5.42
CA GLY A 454 29.98 -6.44 -4.39
C GLY A 454 29.44 -6.79 -3.00
N TYR A 455 30.12 -7.69 -2.30
CA TYR A 455 29.71 -8.13 -0.96
C TYR A 455 29.56 -6.97 0.03
N GLY A 456 30.43 -5.95 -0.02
CA GLY A 456 30.36 -4.79 0.88
C GLY A 456 29.03 -4.05 0.80
N ASN A 457 28.44 -3.96 -0.39
CA ASN A 457 27.18 -3.26 -0.62
C ASN A 457 25.96 -4.07 -0.16
N CYS A 458 26.02 -5.40 -0.18
CA CYS A 458 24.90 -6.27 0.18
C CYS A 458 25.06 -6.97 1.54
N ALA A 459 26.21 -6.87 2.20
CA ALA A 459 26.51 -7.59 3.44
C ALA A 459 25.46 -7.36 4.54
N GLY A 460 25.03 -6.11 4.77
CA GLY A 460 24.02 -5.80 5.78
C GLY A 460 22.67 -6.46 5.50
N PHE A 461 22.27 -6.51 4.23
CA PHE A 461 21.04 -7.18 3.81
C PHE A 461 21.15 -8.71 3.92
N LEU A 462 22.25 -9.29 3.43
CA LEU A 462 22.50 -10.75 3.52
C LEU A 462 22.56 -11.22 4.97
N PHE A 463 23.21 -10.45 5.84
CA PHE A 463 23.24 -10.70 7.28
C PHE A 463 21.84 -10.71 7.88
N ASN A 464 21.00 -9.72 7.57
CA ASN A 464 19.60 -9.66 8.04
C ASN A 464 18.75 -10.83 7.50
N LYS A 465 19.06 -11.32 6.30
CA LYS A 465 18.47 -12.52 5.70
C LYS A 465 18.94 -13.83 6.34
N GLY A 466 19.89 -13.79 7.27
CA GLY A 466 20.45 -14.97 7.96
C GLY A 466 21.62 -15.64 7.23
N ILE A 467 22.20 -14.99 6.22
CA ILE A 467 23.34 -15.49 5.45
C ILE A 467 24.61 -14.84 6.02
N ILE A 468 25.31 -15.57 6.87
CA ILE A 468 26.40 -15.06 7.72
C ILE A 468 27.78 -15.22 7.05
N THR A 469 27.92 -16.20 6.14
CA THR A 469 29.21 -16.49 5.51
C THR A 469 29.36 -15.67 4.23
N PRO A 470 30.50 -14.97 4.04
CA PRO A 470 30.78 -14.35 2.75
C PRO A 470 30.78 -15.45 1.66
N PRO A 471 30.07 -15.23 0.54
CA PRO A 471 30.09 -16.12 -0.63
C PRO A 471 31.51 -16.58 -0.96
N THR A 472 31.76 -17.89 -0.92
CA THR A 472 33.03 -18.45 -1.40
C THR A 472 33.09 -18.28 -2.92
N ALA A 473 34.14 -17.62 -3.42
CA ALA A 473 34.38 -17.39 -4.86
C ALA A 473 34.63 -18.67 -5.68
N SER A 474 34.31 -19.84 -5.14
CA SER A 474 34.46 -21.13 -5.80
C SER A 474 33.38 -22.08 -5.29
N SER A 475 32.42 -22.40 -6.16
CA SER A 475 31.81 -23.73 -6.39
C SER A 475 30.42 -23.56 -7.03
N GLU A 476 30.28 -24.05 -8.27
CA GLU A 476 29.02 -24.54 -8.86
C GLU A 476 27.89 -23.55 -9.20
N ALA A 477 28.19 -22.37 -9.73
CA ALA A 477 27.21 -21.64 -10.53
C ALA A 477 27.85 -21.20 -11.85
N ASP A 478 27.20 -21.52 -12.98
CA ASP A 478 27.51 -21.03 -14.34
C ASP A 478 27.26 -19.50 -14.43
N ILE A 479 27.90 -18.73 -13.55
CA ILE A 479 27.88 -17.28 -13.57
C ILE A 479 29.21 -16.88 -14.22
N PRO A 480 29.20 -16.20 -15.38
CA PRO A 480 30.42 -15.64 -15.94
C PRO A 480 30.91 -14.53 -15.00
N SER A 481 31.76 -14.90 -14.03
CA SER A 481 32.49 -13.95 -13.20
C SER A 481 33.64 -13.42 -14.04
N ASP A 482 33.55 -12.16 -14.46
CA ASP A 482 34.66 -11.46 -15.07
C ASP A 482 35.80 -11.38 -14.03
N PRO A 483 36.99 -11.98 -14.31
CA PRO A 483 38.10 -12.02 -13.36
C PRO A 483 38.60 -10.62 -12.96
N ASP A 484 38.24 -9.58 -13.72
CA ASP A 484 38.62 -8.20 -13.45
C ASP A 484 37.70 -7.50 -12.42
N ILE A 485 36.66 -8.14 -11.88
CA ILE A 485 35.74 -7.53 -10.91
C ILE A 485 36.08 -7.96 -9.49
N ASN A 486 36.30 -6.98 -8.60
CA ASN A 486 36.54 -7.25 -7.19
C ASN A 486 35.24 -7.73 -6.50
N PRO A 487 35.23 -8.93 -5.88
CA PRO A 487 34.03 -9.50 -5.26
C PRO A 487 33.55 -8.75 -4.01
N ILE A 488 34.38 -7.91 -3.40
CA ILE A 488 34.03 -7.10 -2.22
C ILE A 488 33.36 -5.80 -2.66
N THR A 489 33.93 -5.09 -3.63
CA THR A 489 33.48 -3.74 -4.02
C THR A 489 32.56 -3.72 -5.24
N GLY A 490 32.57 -4.78 -6.06
CA GLY A 490 31.86 -4.82 -7.33
C GLY A 490 32.43 -3.86 -8.40
N ALA A 491 33.53 -3.16 -8.11
CA ALA A 491 34.26 -2.33 -9.07
C ALA A 491 35.27 -3.17 -9.85
N LYS A 492 35.77 -2.64 -10.98
CA LYS A 492 36.97 -3.22 -11.60
C LYS A 492 38.09 -3.18 -10.56
N ALA A 493 38.88 -4.25 -10.51
CA ALA A 493 40.12 -4.23 -9.76
C ALA A 493 40.98 -3.11 -10.36
N ASP A 494 41.07 -1.98 -9.65
CA ASP A 494 42.17 -1.06 -9.86
C ASP A 494 43.47 -1.84 -9.61
N GLU A 495 44.54 -1.37 -10.27
CA GLU A 495 45.88 -1.95 -10.29
C GLU A 495 46.25 -2.64 -8.98
N SER A 496 46.93 -3.78 -9.11
CA SER A 496 47.23 -4.68 -8.00
C SER A 496 47.68 -3.92 -6.75
N PRO A 497 47.44 -4.42 -5.51
CA PRO A 497 47.96 -3.76 -4.30
C PRO A 497 49.46 -3.44 -4.35
N ASN A 498 50.21 -4.18 -5.20
CA ASN A 498 51.61 -3.94 -5.50
C ASN A 498 51.88 -2.65 -6.29
N ASP A 499 50.98 -2.18 -7.14
CA ASP A 499 51.15 -0.95 -7.93
C ASP A 499 50.92 0.31 -7.10
N VAL A 500 49.96 0.28 -6.16
CA VAL A 500 49.76 1.37 -5.18
C VAL A 500 50.99 1.52 -4.27
N LEU A 501 51.58 0.38 -3.86
CA LEU A 501 52.87 0.38 -3.15
C LEU A 501 54.03 0.77 -4.08
N ALA A 502 54.00 0.48 -5.38
CA ALA A 502 55.08 0.88 -6.29
C ALA A 502 55.11 2.39 -6.55
N GLY A 503 53.96 3.08 -6.48
CA GLY A 503 53.83 4.52 -6.68
C GLY A 503 54.08 5.41 -5.45
N MET A 504 54.05 4.84 -4.24
CA MET A 504 54.33 5.57 -2.99
C MET A 504 55.82 5.66 -2.72
N SER A 505 56.29 6.85 -2.32
CA SER A 505 57.66 7.02 -1.84
C SER A 505 57.89 6.20 -0.54
N GLU A 506 59.13 5.82 -0.28
CA GLU A 506 59.48 5.02 0.91
C GLU A 506 59.04 5.70 2.22
N GLU A 507 59.13 7.03 2.27
CA GLU A 507 58.67 7.85 3.40
C GLU A 507 57.13 7.82 3.59
N GLU A 508 56.36 7.73 2.51
CA GLU A 508 54.90 7.61 2.59
C GLU A 508 54.49 6.21 3.07
N LYS A 509 55.21 5.17 2.63
CA LYS A 509 55.01 3.80 3.13
C LYS A 509 55.27 3.69 4.62
N GLU A 510 56.35 4.30 5.11
CA GLU A 510 56.66 4.33 6.54
C GLU A 510 55.56 5.05 7.34
N ARG A 511 55.08 6.20 6.85
CA ARG A 511 53.98 6.94 7.50
C ARG A 511 52.65 6.17 7.53
N GLU A 512 52.31 5.43 6.48
CA GLU A 512 51.12 4.58 6.47
C GLU A 512 51.29 3.35 7.36
N ALA A 513 52.47 2.75 7.39
CA ALA A 513 52.82 1.65 8.29
C ALA A 513 52.73 2.07 9.76
N GLU A 514 53.20 3.27 10.13
CA GLU A 514 53.06 3.84 11.47
C GLU A 514 51.59 4.03 11.87
N LYS A 515 50.76 4.58 10.95
CA LYS A 515 49.32 4.73 11.20
C LYS A 515 48.64 3.38 11.44
N LEU A 516 48.97 2.37 10.63
CA LEU A 516 48.46 1.01 10.77
C LEU A 516 48.93 0.37 12.09
N PHE A 517 50.19 0.55 12.46
CA PHE A 517 50.73 0.06 13.73
C PHE A 517 49.99 0.65 14.94
N VAL A 518 49.74 1.96 14.93
CA VAL A 518 48.96 2.64 15.98
C VAL A 518 47.51 2.15 16.01
N LEU A 519 46.91 1.89 14.85
CA LEU A 519 45.56 1.36 14.74
C LEU A 519 45.47 -0.05 15.34
N PHE A 520 46.42 -0.94 15.02
CA PHE A 520 46.48 -2.29 15.57
C PHE A 520 46.82 -2.30 17.07
N ASP A 521 47.70 -1.43 17.58
CA ASP A 521 47.97 -1.31 19.03
C ASP A 521 46.73 -0.80 19.79
N ARG A 522 45.94 0.09 19.18
CA ARG A 522 44.67 0.55 19.76
C ARG A 522 43.62 -0.57 19.78
N LEU A 523 43.50 -1.34 18.69
CA LEU A 523 42.58 -2.48 18.61
C LEU A 523 42.96 -3.62 19.57
N GLU A 524 44.26 -3.83 19.80
CA GLU A 524 44.79 -4.78 20.78
C GLU A 524 44.49 -4.35 22.21
N LYS A 525 44.66 -3.05 22.53
CA LYS A 525 44.26 -2.48 23.84
C LYS A 525 42.76 -2.58 24.10
N MET A 526 41.94 -2.60 23.05
CA MET A 526 40.49 -2.83 23.14
C MET A 526 40.12 -4.32 23.17
N GLY A 527 41.10 -5.23 23.12
CA GLY A 527 40.90 -6.68 23.20
C GLY A 527 40.25 -7.31 21.97
N MET A 528 40.18 -6.60 20.83
CA MET A 528 39.45 -7.08 19.64
C MET A 528 40.33 -7.92 18.70
N VAL A 529 41.61 -7.59 18.53
CA VAL A 529 42.54 -8.27 17.60
C VAL A 529 43.97 -8.20 18.16
N VAL A 530 44.77 -9.27 18.01
CA VAL A 530 46.21 -9.28 18.34
C VAL A 530 46.97 -8.59 17.20
N ASN A 531 47.86 -7.64 17.53
CA ASN A 531 48.63 -6.91 16.53
C ASN A 531 49.43 -7.89 15.62
N PRO A 532 49.18 -7.89 14.29
CA PRO A 532 49.81 -8.82 13.35
C PRO A 532 51.34 -8.76 13.35
N VAL A 533 51.91 -7.58 13.62
CA VAL A 533 53.37 -7.38 13.67
C VAL A 533 53.98 -8.10 14.87
N ARG A 534 53.32 -8.02 16.05
CA ARG A 534 53.78 -8.74 17.25
C ARG A 534 53.63 -10.25 17.08
N LYS A 535 52.56 -10.70 16.43
CA LYS A 535 52.36 -12.11 16.11
C LYS A 535 53.45 -12.62 15.15
N ALA A 536 53.80 -11.84 14.13
CA ALA A 536 54.89 -12.18 13.21
C ALA A 536 56.28 -12.17 13.89
N GLN A 537 56.51 -11.27 14.86
CA GLN A 537 57.73 -11.27 15.70
C GLN A 537 57.80 -12.54 16.56
N GLN A 538 56.69 -12.95 17.18
CA GLN A 538 56.62 -14.16 17.99
C GLN A 538 56.76 -15.44 17.17
N GLU A 539 56.28 -15.43 15.92
CA GLU A 539 56.42 -16.55 14.97
C GLU A 539 57.79 -16.58 14.28
N GLY A 540 58.70 -15.64 14.57
CA GLY A 540 60.05 -15.60 14.00
C GLY A 540 60.09 -15.32 12.49
N LYS A 541 59.05 -14.67 11.93
CA LYS A 541 58.89 -14.42 10.49
C LYS A 541 59.36 -13.03 10.03
N LEU A 542 59.99 -12.26 10.92
CA LEU A 542 60.59 -10.97 10.58
C LEU A 542 62.10 -11.18 10.45
N GLU A 543 62.61 -11.09 9.22
CA GLU A 543 64.05 -10.92 9.00
C GLU A 543 64.43 -9.47 9.31
N GLU A 544 65.39 -9.29 10.21
CA GLU A 544 66.05 -8.00 10.37
C GLU A 544 66.90 -7.75 9.11
N LEU A 545 66.58 -6.66 8.39
CA LEU A 545 67.43 -6.20 7.30
C LEU A 545 68.75 -5.67 7.91
N PRO A 546 69.92 -6.01 7.32
CA PRO A 546 71.24 -5.63 7.82
C PRO A 546 71.54 -4.12 7.75
#